data_AF-A0A729Q6H3-F1
#
_entry.id   AF-A0A729Q6H3-F1
#
_cell.length_a   1.000
_cell.length_b   1.000
_cell.length_c   1.000
_cell.angle_alpha   90.00
_cell.angle_beta   90.00
_cell.angle_gamma   90.00
#
_symmetry.space_group_name_H-M   'P 1'
#
loop_
_entity.id
_entity.type
_entity.pdbx_description
1 polymer ?
#
loop_
_entity_poly.entity_id
_entity_poly.type
_entity_poly.pdbx_seq_one_letter_code
_entity_poly.pdbx_strand_id
1 'polypeptide(L)'
;MKAILTTLLTSSLLLATGIAHATVSSCTLKNGSAVSVNVNQNGASYTHTSKAGKTDLTLPATAFASFSGASGNTTTYYRFQNGDYSYVVISVDAKGYAWDGLTVYKGMKRISQQSCKDYLKAPLAAPDSASAIHDESDSTESETFIYTPQ
;
A
#
# COMPACT_ATOMS: atom_id res chain seq x y z
N MET A 1 -21.72 -67.89 14.47
CA MET A 1 -22.01 -66.59 13.83
C MET A 1 -20.69 -65.81 13.82
N LYS A 2 -20.18 -65.42 12.64
CA LYS A 2 -18.91 -64.69 12.48
C LYS A 2 -19.23 -63.19 12.49
N ALA A 3 -18.66 -62.44 13.43
CA ALA A 3 -18.68 -60.98 13.40
C ALA A 3 -17.38 -60.49 12.76
N ILE A 4 -17.48 -59.83 11.62
CA ILE A 4 -16.36 -59.18 10.92
C ILE A 4 -16.34 -57.74 11.43
N LEU A 5 -15.29 -57.37 12.17
CA LEU A 5 -15.08 -56.03 12.69
C LEU A 5 -14.26 -55.25 11.65
N THR A 6 -14.88 -54.29 10.97
CA THR A 6 -14.24 -53.45 9.95
C THR A 6 -13.71 -52.18 10.61
N THR A 7 -12.39 -52.05 10.74
CA THR A 7 -11.74 -50.88 11.34
C THR A 7 -11.64 -49.75 10.31
N LEU A 8 -12.28 -48.60 10.56
CA LEU A 8 -12.13 -47.39 9.74
C LEU A 8 -10.79 -46.69 10.04
N LEU A 9 -9.98 -46.49 9.01
CA LEU A 9 -8.80 -45.63 9.02
C LEU A 9 -9.24 -44.16 8.92
N THR A 10 -9.19 -43.42 10.02
CA THR A 10 -9.33 -41.96 10.01
C THR A 10 -8.04 -41.32 9.49
N SER A 11 -8.03 -40.91 8.22
CA SER A 11 -6.97 -40.05 7.67
C SER A 11 -7.16 -38.62 8.18
N SER A 12 -6.26 -38.19 9.07
CA SER A 12 -6.17 -36.80 9.51
C SER A 12 -5.62 -35.93 8.38
N LEU A 13 -6.50 -35.14 7.76
CA LEU A 13 -6.12 -34.11 6.79
C LEU A 13 -5.43 -32.96 7.55
N LEU A 14 -4.10 -32.85 7.42
CA LEU A 14 -3.38 -31.66 7.89
C LEU A 14 -3.75 -30.48 6.97
N LEU A 15 -4.59 -29.57 7.45
CA LEU A 15 -4.80 -28.28 6.79
C LEU A 15 -3.52 -27.45 6.96
N ALA A 16 -2.78 -27.28 5.87
CA ALA A 16 -1.74 -26.27 5.79
C ALA A 16 -2.39 -24.88 5.89
N THR A 17 -2.26 -24.24 7.05
CA THR A 17 -2.58 -22.81 7.18
C THR A 17 -1.57 -22.03 6.36
N GLY A 18 -2.01 -21.50 5.22
CA GLY A 18 -1.21 -20.56 4.43
C GLY A 18 -0.85 -19.34 5.29
N ILE A 19 0.43 -19.03 5.36
CA ILE A 19 0.92 -17.79 5.97
C ILE A 19 0.60 -16.65 5.01
N ALA A 20 -0.31 -15.75 5.38
CA ALA A 20 -0.54 -14.53 4.62
C ALA A 20 0.75 -13.69 4.63
N HIS A 21 1.32 -13.40 3.46
CA HIS A 21 2.53 -12.61 3.33
C HIS A 21 2.18 -11.12 3.45
N ALA A 22 2.55 -10.49 4.58
CA ALA A 22 2.49 -9.04 4.68
C ALA A 22 3.56 -8.41 3.78
N THR A 23 3.16 -7.54 2.85
CA THR A 23 4.08 -6.78 2.01
C THR A 23 4.35 -5.43 2.66
N VAL A 24 5.62 -5.08 2.84
CA VAL A 24 6.03 -3.79 3.40
C VAL A 24 6.82 -3.00 2.37
N SER A 25 6.22 -1.94 1.86
CA SER A 25 6.86 -0.94 0.99
C SER A 25 7.33 0.21 1.86
N SER A 26 8.60 0.61 1.78
CA SER A 26 9.13 1.69 2.63
C SER A 26 10.28 2.44 1.98
N CYS A 27 10.48 3.70 2.38
CA CYS A 27 11.65 4.48 2.01
C CYS A 27 11.99 5.55 3.05
N THR A 28 13.23 6.06 2.99
CA THR A 28 13.62 7.29 3.67
C THR A 28 13.36 8.46 2.72
N LEU A 29 12.64 9.48 3.19
CA LEU A 29 12.37 10.71 2.46
C LEU A 29 13.60 11.64 2.45
N LYS A 30 13.69 12.53 1.46
CA LYS A 30 14.82 13.48 1.32
C LYS A 30 15.04 14.36 2.56
N ASN A 31 13.97 14.70 3.29
CA ASN A 31 14.05 15.45 4.56
C ASN A 31 14.59 14.62 5.75
N GLY A 32 14.83 13.32 5.57
CA GLY A 32 15.37 12.40 6.58
C GLY A 32 14.34 11.67 7.43
N SER A 33 13.05 11.97 7.29
CA SER A 33 11.97 11.12 7.82
C SER A 33 11.81 9.84 7.00
N ALA A 34 10.98 8.90 7.45
CA ALA A 34 10.69 7.67 6.73
C ALA A 34 9.19 7.39 6.68
N VAL A 35 8.77 6.69 5.63
CA VAL A 35 7.40 6.20 5.45
C VAL A 35 7.41 4.71 5.16
N SER A 36 6.37 4.02 5.63
CA SER A 36 6.10 2.63 5.25
C SER A 36 4.62 2.40 5.03
N VAL A 37 4.30 1.58 4.03
CA VAL A 37 2.97 1.01 3.79
C VAL A 37 3.07 -0.49 4.03
N ASN A 38 2.30 -1.01 4.99
CA ASN A 38 2.18 -2.44 5.26
C ASN A 38 0.82 -2.91 4.77
N VAL A 39 0.82 -3.79 3.77
CA VAL A 39 -0.38 -4.41 3.20
C VAL A 39 -0.49 -5.83 3.74
N ASN A 40 -1.65 -6.18 4.28
CA ASN A 40 -1.98 -7.51 4.75
C ASN A 40 -3.47 -7.81 4.49
N GLN A 41 -3.90 -9.01 4.86
CA GLN A 41 -5.28 -9.49 4.69
C GLN A 41 -6.37 -8.59 5.32
N ASN A 42 -6.01 -7.73 6.29
CA ASN A 42 -6.96 -6.81 6.95
C ASN A 42 -6.96 -5.39 6.35
N GLY A 43 -6.22 -5.17 5.26
CA GLY A 43 -6.06 -3.88 4.60
C GLY A 43 -4.61 -3.37 4.65
N ALA A 44 -4.45 -2.06 4.50
CA ALA A 44 -3.15 -1.41 4.47
C ALA A 44 -3.02 -0.38 5.59
N SER A 45 -1.83 -0.27 6.16
CA SER A 45 -1.50 0.74 7.16
C SER A 45 -0.27 1.53 6.77
N TYR A 46 -0.31 2.82 7.10
CA TYR A 46 0.79 3.76 6.96
C TYR A 46 1.46 3.97 8.29
N THR A 47 2.78 4.11 8.25
CA THR A 47 3.57 4.63 9.37
C THR A 47 4.49 5.73 8.87
N HIS A 48 4.48 6.87 9.56
CA HIS A 48 5.52 7.89 9.47
C HIS A 48 6.48 7.77 10.66
N THR A 49 7.76 7.92 10.36
CA THR A 49 8.82 7.99 11.37
C THR A 49 9.59 9.27 11.17
N SER A 50 9.63 10.11 12.20
CA SER A 50 10.43 11.34 12.21
C SER A 50 11.92 11.07 11.92
N LYS A 51 12.66 12.12 11.55
CA LYS A 51 14.12 12.04 11.36
C LYS A 51 14.88 11.51 12.59
N ALA A 52 14.30 11.66 13.79
CA ALA A 52 14.86 11.14 15.04
C ALA A 52 14.57 9.64 15.28
N GLY A 53 13.89 8.96 14.35
CA GLY A 53 13.55 7.54 14.47
C GLY A 53 12.29 7.26 15.30
N LYS A 54 11.56 8.29 15.73
CA LYS A 54 10.30 8.14 16.48
C LYS A 54 9.12 8.04 15.52
N THR A 55 8.32 6.99 15.65
CA THR A 55 6.98 6.91 15.04
C THR A 55 6.07 8.00 15.61
N ASP A 56 5.52 8.82 14.73
CA ASP A 56 4.68 9.97 15.10
C ASP A 56 3.31 9.96 14.42
N LEU A 57 3.08 9.07 13.43
CA LEU A 57 1.78 8.90 12.79
C LEU A 57 1.61 7.47 12.29
N THR A 58 0.45 6.87 12.60
CA THR A 58 0.01 5.59 12.05
C THR A 58 -1.45 5.72 11.64
N LEU A 59 -1.78 5.34 10.42
CA LEU A 59 -3.13 5.51 9.85
C LEU A 59 -3.53 4.27 9.04
N PRO A 60 -4.80 3.85 9.06
CA PRO A 60 -5.33 2.91 8.10
C PRO A 60 -5.46 3.58 6.73
N ALA A 61 -5.30 2.80 5.66
CA ALA A 61 -5.60 3.26 4.31
C ALA A 61 -7.10 3.55 4.19
N THR A 62 -7.42 4.66 3.54
CA THR A 62 -8.80 4.99 3.14
C THR A 62 -9.05 4.63 1.70
N ALA A 63 -8.01 4.66 0.87
CA ALA A 63 -8.10 4.31 -0.55
C ALA A 63 -6.80 3.76 -1.12
N PHE A 64 -6.95 3.05 -2.23
CA PHE A 64 -5.89 2.54 -3.09
C PHE A 64 -6.28 2.80 -4.55
N ALA A 65 -5.30 3.05 -5.40
CA ALA A 65 -5.51 3.00 -6.85
C ALA A 65 -4.23 2.59 -7.57
N SER A 66 -4.43 1.97 -8.73
CA SER A 66 -3.38 1.70 -9.70
C SER A 66 -3.91 2.03 -11.08
N PHE A 67 -3.31 3.01 -11.75
CA PHE A 67 -3.72 3.40 -13.10
C PHE A 67 -2.55 3.39 -14.06
N SER A 68 -2.82 2.95 -15.29
CA SER A 68 -1.86 2.92 -16.38
C SER A 68 -2.14 4.10 -17.33
N GLY A 69 -1.19 5.03 -17.43
CA GLY A 69 -1.24 6.11 -18.40
C GLY A 69 -1.07 5.61 -19.85
N ALA A 70 -1.56 6.38 -20.82
CA ALA A 70 -1.54 6.04 -22.25
C ALA A 70 -0.13 5.70 -22.81
N SER A 71 0.93 6.21 -22.17
CA SER A 71 2.33 5.96 -22.54
C SER A 71 2.93 4.67 -21.93
N GLY A 72 2.13 3.87 -21.22
CA GLY A 72 2.58 2.67 -20.51
C GLY A 72 3.23 2.95 -19.15
N ASN A 73 2.91 4.09 -18.55
CA ASN A 73 3.37 4.46 -17.20
C ASN A 73 2.37 3.90 -16.17
N THR A 74 2.84 3.29 -15.09
CA THR A 74 1.95 2.86 -13.99
C THR A 74 2.17 3.76 -12.80
N THR A 75 1.08 4.34 -12.29
CA THR A 75 1.07 5.04 -11.01
C THR A 75 0.23 4.25 -10.04
N THR A 76 0.84 3.87 -8.92
CA THR A 76 0.18 3.17 -7.83
C THR A 76 0.25 4.05 -6.59
N TYR A 77 -0.85 4.18 -5.84
CA TYR A 77 -0.82 4.92 -4.59
C TYR A 77 -1.73 4.32 -3.52
N TYR A 78 -1.40 4.66 -2.27
CA TYR A 78 -2.29 4.54 -1.13
C TYR A 78 -2.55 5.91 -0.52
N ARG A 79 -3.80 6.13 -0.11
CA ARG A 79 -4.23 7.32 0.63
C ARG A 79 -4.54 6.96 2.06
N PHE A 80 -4.11 7.83 2.97
CA PHE A 80 -4.38 7.77 4.40
C PHE A 80 -4.92 9.12 4.86
N GLN A 81 -5.88 9.11 5.79
CA GLN A 81 -6.59 10.33 6.21
C GLN A 81 -6.44 10.59 7.71
N ASN A 82 -6.19 11.84 8.09
CA ASN A 82 -6.26 12.31 9.47
C ASN A 82 -6.96 13.68 9.52
N GLY A 83 -8.26 13.69 9.78
CA GLY A 83 -9.09 14.88 9.66
C GLY A 83 -9.03 15.45 8.24
N ASP A 84 -8.70 16.73 8.10
CA ASP A 84 -8.57 17.42 6.81
C ASP A 84 -7.30 17.06 6.03
N TYR A 85 -6.40 16.26 6.60
CA TYR A 85 -5.13 15.93 5.96
C TYR A 85 -5.20 14.58 5.24
N SER A 86 -4.76 14.57 3.99
CA SER A 86 -4.52 13.34 3.22
C SER A 86 -3.02 13.14 3.02
N TYR A 87 -2.55 11.93 3.33
CA TYR A 87 -1.18 11.49 3.15
C TYR A 87 -1.20 10.44 2.04
N VAL A 88 -0.48 10.69 0.95
CA VAL A 88 -0.54 9.85 -0.24
C VAL A 88 0.85 9.36 -0.57
N VAL A 89 1.07 8.06 -0.34
CA VAL A 89 2.32 7.38 -0.71
C VAL A 89 2.13 6.89 -2.14
N ILE A 90 2.97 7.35 -3.05
CA ILE A 90 2.83 7.13 -4.49
C ILE A 90 4.11 6.48 -5.00
N SER A 91 3.94 5.55 -5.92
CA SER A 91 4.99 4.99 -6.77
C SER A 91 4.62 5.20 -8.23
N VAL A 92 5.53 5.82 -8.98
CA VAL A 92 5.41 6.06 -10.42
C VAL A 92 6.52 5.28 -11.09
N ASP A 93 6.14 4.34 -11.95
CA ASP A 93 7.03 3.68 -12.89
C ASP A 93 6.68 4.14 -14.30
N ALA A 94 7.51 5.03 -14.85
CA ALA A 94 7.45 5.45 -16.24
C ALA A 94 8.78 5.14 -16.93
N LYS A 95 8.73 4.74 -18.21
CA LYS A 95 9.93 4.38 -19.00
C LYS A 95 10.93 5.54 -19.07
N GLY A 96 11.91 5.56 -18.16
CA GLY A 96 12.92 6.60 -18.02
C GLY A 96 12.65 7.64 -16.91
N TYR A 97 11.52 7.54 -16.21
CA TYR A 97 11.15 8.42 -15.10
C TYR A 97 10.49 7.61 -13.98
N ALA A 98 11.22 7.35 -12.90
CA ALA A 98 10.68 6.72 -11.71
C ALA A 98 10.60 7.74 -10.58
N TRP A 99 9.46 7.79 -9.89
CA TRP A 99 9.29 8.65 -8.72
C TRP A 99 8.54 7.91 -7.63
N ASP A 100 9.15 7.86 -6.45
CA ASP A 100 8.50 7.38 -5.25
C ASP A 100 8.53 8.46 -4.17
N GLY A 101 7.47 8.55 -3.37
CA GLY A 101 7.44 9.52 -2.30
C GLY A 101 6.10 9.68 -1.60
N LEU A 102 6.04 10.73 -0.78
CA LEU A 102 4.89 11.15 -0.01
C LEU A 102 4.40 12.51 -0.49
N THR A 103 3.13 12.62 -0.83
CA THR A 103 2.45 13.89 -1.01
C THR A 103 1.44 14.10 0.12
N VAL A 104 1.41 15.31 0.68
CA VAL A 104 0.48 15.66 1.76
C VAL A 104 -0.43 16.79 1.31
N TYR A 105 -1.73 16.60 1.51
CA TYR A 105 -2.77 17.57 1.21
C TYR A 105 -3.47 18.03 2.49
N LYS A 106 -4.00 19.26 2.47
CA LYS A 106 -5.00 19.75 3.42
C LYS A 106 -6.24 20.15 2.63
N GLY A 107 -7.32 19.38 2.76
CA GLY A 107 -8.41 19.39 1.78
C GLY A 107 -7.85 19.09 0.39
N MET A 108 -8.18 19.92 -0.60
CA MET A 108 -7.69 19.75 -1.97
C MET A 108 -6.32 20.39 -2.24
N LYS A 109 -5.75 21.12 -1.27
CA LYS A 109 -4.50 21.84 -1.48
C LYS A 109 -3.29 20.96 -1.13
N ARG A 110 -2.40 20.73 -2.10
CA ARG A 110 -1.08 20.13 -1.85
C ARG A 110 -0.24 21.06 -0.97
N ILE A 111 0.15 20.59 0.21
CA ILE A 111 0.96 21.36 1.18
C ILE A 111 2.39 20.83 1.34
N SER A 112 2.66 19.61 0.90
CA SER A 112 4.01 19.05 0.88
C SER A 112 4.13 17.96 -0.19
N GLN A 113 5.31 17.84 -0.79
CA GLN A 113 5.70 16.72 -1.63
C GLN A 113 7.16 16.39 -1.31
N GLN A 114 7.41 15.15 -0.89
CA GLN A 114 8.72 14.67 -0.48
C GLN A 114 9.03 13.41 -1.25
N SER A 115 10.07 13.45 -2.09
CA SER A 115 10.58 12.24 -2.72
C SER A 115 11.27 11.35 -1.68
N CYS A 116 11.25 10.05 -1.94
CA CYS A 116 12.24 9.13 -1.41
C CYS A 116 13.65 9.59 -1.81
N LYS A 117 14.66 9.30 -0.97
CA LYS A 117 16.07 9.50 -1.30
C LYS A 117 16.49 8.60 -2.45
N ASP A 118 16.08 7.34 -2.34
CA ASP A 118 16.14 6.32 -3.38
C ASP A 118 14.69 6.05 -3.86
N TYR A 119 14.32 4.78 -3.96
CA TYR A 119 12.98 4.30 -4.28
C TYR A 119 12.35 3.59 -3.06
N LEU A 120 11.08 3.22 -3.16
CA LEU A 120 10.47 2.27 -2.25
C LEU A 120 11.22 0.93 -2.36
N LYS A 121 11.56 0.35 -1.22
CA LYS A 121 12.28 -0.93 -1.15
C LYS A 121 11.50 -2.10 -1.76
N ALA A 122 10.18 -1.98 -1.81
CA ALA A 122 9.29 -2.92 -2.47
C ALA A 122 8.18 -2.13 -3.17
N PRO A 123 7.69 -2.58 -4.33
CA PRO A 123 6.55 -1.95 -5.01
C PRO A 123 5.34 -1.85 -4.08
N LEU A 124 4.49 -0.86 -4.31
CA LEU A 124 3.17 -0.83 -3.65
C LEU A 124 2.32 -1.96 -4.24
N ALA A 125 2.05 -2.99 -3.44
CA ALA A 125 1.19 -4.10 -3.84
C ALA A 125 -0.28 -3.70 -3.73
N ALA A 126 -1.11 -4.20 -4.63
CA ALA A 126 -2.56 -4.15 -4.48
C ALA A 126 -2.98 -4.93 -3.21
N PRO A 127 -4.05 -4.51 -2.51
CA PRO A 127 -4.56 -5.26 -1.38
C PRO A 127 -5.16 -6.60 -1.83
N ASP A 128 -4.97 -7.65 -1.01
CA ASP A 128 -5.42 -9.02 -1.33
C ASP A 128 -6.96 -9.17 -1.42
N SER A 129 -7.72 -8.19 -0.92
CA SER A 129 -9.18 -8.19 -0.96
C SER A 129 -9.72 -6.84 -1.44
N ALA A 130 -10.55 -6.89 -2.50
CA ALA A 130 -11.25 -5.73 -3.06
C ALA A 130 -12.25 -5.07 -2.09
N SER A 131 -12.58 -5.70 -0.96
CA SER A 131 -13.53 -5.17 0.04
C SER A 131 -12.88 -4.45 1.22
N ALA A 132 -11.55 -4.45 1.35
CA ALA A 132 -10.89 -3.89 2.53
C ALA A 132 -10.63 -2.38 2.44
N ILE A 133 -10.52 -1.82 1.23
CA ILE A 133 -10.08 -0.45 0.99
C ILE A 133 -10.81 0.07 -0.25
N HIS A 134 -11.21 1.35 -0.25
CA HIS A 134 -11.85 1.99 -1.40
C HIS A 134 -10.91 1.99 -2.61
N ASP A 135 -11.37 1.48 -3.75
CA ASP A 135 -10.65 1.56 -5.03
C ASP A 135 -10.97 2.89 -5.73
N GLU A 136 -9.94 3.72 -5.94
CA GLU A 136 -10.03 5.04 -6.57
C GLU A 136 -9.54 5.04 -8.03
N SER A 137 -9.28 3.87 -8.64
CA SER A 137 -8.60 3.75 -9.95
C SER A 137 -9.30 4.47 -11.10
N ASP A 138 -10.64 4.58 -11.07
CA ASP A 138 -11.45 5.27 -12.09
C ASP A 138 -12.09 6.58 -11.56
N SER A 139 -11.71 7.04 -10.37
CA SER A 139 -12.31 8.23 -9.74
C SER A 139 -11.75 9.55 -10.31
N THR A 140 -12.51 10.63 -10.27
CA THR A 140 -11.98 11.98 -10.58
C THR A 140 -10.91 12.44 -9.59
N GLU A 141 -10.87 11.85 -8.39
CA GLU A 141 -9.80 12.11 -7.44
C GLU A 141 -8.45 11.60 -7.95
N SER A 142 -8.44 10.50 -8.72
CA SER A 142 -7.22 9.98 -9.37
C SER A 142 -6.55 11.03 -10.27
N GLU A 143 -7.34 11.90 -10.92
CA GLU A 143 -6.83 12.97 -11.78
C GLU A 143 -6.01 14.00 -11.01
N THR A 144 -6.31 14.22 -9.72
CA THR A 144 -5.54 15.13 -8.86
C THR A 144 -4.14 14.61 -8.51
N PHE A 145 -3.88 13.32 -8.78
CA PHE A 145 -2.60 12.65 -8.56
C PHE A 145 -1.79 12.42 -9.81
N ILE A 146 -2.26 12.84 -11.00
CA ILE A 146 -1.47 12.75 -12.22
C ILE A 146 -0.17 13.51 -11.97
N TYR A 147 0.89 12.75 -11.72
CA TYR A 147 2.22 13.30 -11.50
C TYR A 147 2.63 13.97 -12.81
N THR A 148 2.71 15.29 -12.79
CA THR A 148 3.30 16.05 -13.89
C THR A 148 4.76 16.31 -13.51
N PRO A 149 5.74 15.79 -14.27
CA PRO A 149 7.14 16.16 -14.06
C PRO A 149 7.24 17.69 -14.10
N GLN A 150 7.82 18.28 -13.06
CA GLN A 150 8.20 19.70 -13.09
C GLN A 150 9.49 19.88 -13.86
#